data_AF-A0A497R5I8-F1
#
_entry.id   AF-A0A497R5I8-F1
#
_cell.length_a   1.000
_cell.length_b   1.000
_cell.length_c   1.000
_cell.angle_alpha   90.00
_cell.angle_beta   90.00
_cell.angle_gamma   90.00
#
_symmetry.space_group_name_H-M   'P 1'
#
loop_
_entity.id
_entity.type
_entity.pdbx_description
1 polymer ?
#
loop_
_entity_poly.entity_id
_entity_poly.type
_entity_poly.pdbx_seq_one_letter_code
_entity_poly.pdbx_strand_id
1 'polypeptide(L)'
;MSKKRMTAYYTIFLIVNLVILSIIPIHTNGSAFISVHTSFDRISITSSKMAFIINNFRPQFTWWHDNVSAPDEIFNVFFLGLYEYFGPDDYLSGTGELGGLSYNLDTSNWEYKITETVSEVKVNLTLTGLANDASLSFIIHISEQERALTYTGYYIAAFTEAWLEIIINNWKLTPGAKGVAIKSEVFESANTFGTTVVNDSSQTMNNLDSLYFISFPGTAIDKAYFKWVMLADYFNETNDFLIAKYLGKAFFNNTYDPEYATATHLWLSYPKVSTILTIKHNTILGVYKTTPSPSYNVGVPLAFVAGLTSTIFILLIVRRKCRTEKLPF
;
A
#
# COMPACT_ATOMS: atom_id res chain seq x y z
N MET A 1 -47.63 -22.19 19.20
CA MET A 1 -46.99 -22.15 17.86
C MET A 1 -46.81 -23.60 17.38
N SER A 2 -47.28 -23.99 16.18
CA SER A 2 -47.29 -25.42 15.79
C SER A 2 -45.86 -25.97 15.64
N LYS A 3 -45.64 -27.22 16.08
CA LYS A 3 -44.31 -27.88 16.02
C LYS A 3 -43.64 -27.76 14.66
N LYS A 4 -44.42 -27.84 13.56
CA LYS A 4 -43.93 -27.68 12.18
C LYS A 4 -43.31 -26.31 11.90
N ARG A 5 -43.88 -25.22 12.43
CA ARG A 5 -43.34 -23.86 12.24
C ARG A 5 -42.01 -23.69 12.98
N MET A 6 -41.89 -24.25 14.19
CA MET A 6 -40.65 -24.21 14.96
C MET A 6 -39.51 -24.93 14.22
N THR A 7 -39.76 -26.13 13.68
CA THR A 7 -38.76 -26.88 12.92
C THR A 7 -38.28 -26.12 11.69
N ALA A 8 -39.18 -25.45 10.95
CA ALA A 8 -38.82 -24.64 9.79
C ALA A 8 -37.90 -23.45 10.15
N TYR A 9 -38.16 -22.76 11.26
CA TYR A 9 -37.28 -21.69 11.74
C TYR A 9 -35.88 -22.20 12.11
N TYR A 10 -35.79 -23.37 12.76
CA TYR A 10 -34.50 -23.98 13.08
C TYR A 10 -33.71 -24.36 11.83
N THR A 11 -34.36 -24.93 10.82
CA THR A 11 -33.70 -25.32 9.57
C THR A 11 -33.20 -24.09 8.81
N ILE A 12 -34.02 -23.03 8.69
CA ILE A 12 -33.62 -21.79 8.02
C ILE A 12 -32.47 -21.12 8.77
N PHE A 13 -32.53 -21.05 10.10
CA PHE A 13 -31.47 -20.45 10.90
C PHE A 13 -30.15 -21.24 10.81
N LEU A 14 -30.20 -22.58 10.81
CA LEU A 14 -29.03 -23.43 10.64
C LEU A 14 -28.41 -23.24 9.25
N ILE A 15 -29.23 -23.17 8.20
CA ILE A 15 -28.79 -22.92 6.83
C ILE A 15 -28.14 -21.54 6.73
N VAL A 16 -28.73 -20.49 7.31
CA VAL A 16 -28.17 -19.14 7.30
C VAL A 16 -26.82 -19.10 8.04
N ASN A 17 -26.68 -19.78 9.18
CA ASN A 17 -25.39 -19.86 9.89
C ASN A 17 -24.34 -20.66 9.10
N LEU A 18 -24.73 -21.76 8.44
CA LEU A 18 -23.84 -22.53 7.57
C LEU A 18 -23.39 -21.70 6.34
N VAL A 19 -24.30 -20.91 5.76
CA VAL A 19 -23.99 -20.01 4.65
C VAL A 19 -23.05 -18.88 5.11
N ILE A 20 -23.31 -18.27 6.27
CA ILE A 20 -22.41 -17.24 6.84
C ILE A 20 -21.03 -17.82 7.14
N LEU A 21 -20.95 -19.04 7.69
CA LEU A 21 -19.68 -19.74 7.92
C LEU A 21 -18.96 -20.12 6.62
N SER A 22 -19.69 -20.32 5.51
CA SER A 22 -19.10 -20.59 4.19
C SER A 22 -18.63 -19.32 3.44
N ILE A 23 -19.03 -18.13 3.90
CA ILE A 23 -18.60 -16.83 3.35
C ILE A 23 -17.34 -16.31 4.08
N ILE A 24 -17.05 -16.83 5.28
CA ILE A 24 -15.76 -16.60 5.94
C ILE A 24 -14.72 -17.42 5.17
N PRO A 25 -13.66 -16.81 4.61
CA PRO A 25 -12.62 -17.57 3.93
C PRO A 25 -11.99 -18.53 4.93
N ILE A 26 -12.22 -19.83 4.75
CA ILE A 26 -11.45 -20.86 5.43
C ILE A 26 -10.09 -20.87 4.73
N HIS A 27 -9.12 -20.15 5.27
CA HIS A 27 -7.74 -20.24 4.82
C HIS A 27 -7.21 -21.63 5.17
N THR A 28 -7.35 -22.57 4.23
CA THR A 28 -6.61 -23.83 4.27
C THR A 28 -5.13 -23.51 4.04
N ASN A 29 -4.29 -23.78 5.05
CA ASN A 29 -2.85 -23.89 4.89
C ASN A 29 -2.55 -24.82 3.69
N GLY A 30 -2.17 -24.28 2.53
CA GLY A 30 -1.95 -25.14 1.35
C GLY A 30 -1.48 -24.46 0.06
N SER A 31 -1.80 -23.19 -0.20
CA SER A 31 -1.21 -22.44 -1.33
C SER A 31 -1.11 -20.98 -0.95
N ALA A 32 0.11 -20.43 -0.91
CA ALA A 32 0.30 -18.99 -0.84
C ALA A 32 -0.28 -18.40 -2.13
N PHE A 33 -1.44 -17.76 -2.04
CA PHE A 33 -2.13 -17.16 -3.17
C PHE A 33 -2.27 -15.66 -2.91
N ILE A 34 -2.05 -14.85 -3.93
CA ILE A 34 -2.36 -13.42 -3.90
C ILE A 34 -3.84 -13.26 -4.27
N SER A 35 -4.68 -12.82 -3.33
CA SER A 35 -6.10 -12.55 -3.63
C SER A 35 -6.34 -11.07 -3.86
N VAL A 36 -7.17 -10.77 -4.87
CA VAL A 36 -7.59 -9.41 -5.23
C VAL A 36 -9.09 -9.25 -4.97
N HIS A 37 -9.46 -8.17 -4.31
CA HIS A 37 -10.86 -7.76 -4.11
C HIS A 37 -11.01 -6.31 -4.54
N THR A 38 -12.02 -6.03 -5.38
CA THR A 38 -12.33 -4.67 -5.82
C THR A 38 -13.62 -4.20 -5.17
N SER A 39 -13.64 -2.93 -4.79
CA SER A 39 -14.86 -2.21 -4.43
C SER A 39 -14.84 -0.83 -5.06
N PHE A 40 -15.88 -0.03 -4.82
CA PHE A 40 -16.10 1.22 -5.55
C PHE A 40 -14.90 2.16 -5.54
N ASP A 41 -14.23 2.31 -4.41
CA ASP A 41 -13.15 3.29 -4.17
C ASP A 41 -11.78 2.67 -3.85
N ARG A 42 -11.67 1.34 -3.90
CA ARG A 42 -10.45 0.65 -3.48
C ARG A 42 -10.28 -0.71 -4.12
N ILE A 43 -9.01 -1.05 -4.31
CA ILE A 43 -8.52 -2.37 -4.71
C ILE A 43 -7.73 -2.91 -3.52
N SER A 44 -8.13 -4.05 -2.99
CA SER A 44 -7.45 -4.73 -1.89
C SER A 44 -6.71 -5.95 -2.45
N ILE A 45 -5.43 -6.04 -2.15
CA ILE A 45 -4.57 -7.17 -2.52
C ILE A 45 -4.04 -7.75 -1.22
N THR A 46 -4.27 -9.04 -1.00
CA THR A 46 -3.84 -9.72 0.22
C THR A 46 -3.02 -10.94 -0.12
N SER A 47 -1.87 -11.06 0.55
CA SER A 47 -0.97 -12.19 0.48
C SER A 47 -0.98 -12.96 1.82
N SER A 48 -0.13 -13.97 1.95
CA SER A 48 0.07 -14.68 3.21
C SER A 48 0.86 -13.87 4.27
N LYS A 49 1.39 -12.69 3.89
CA LYS A 49 2.30 -11.88 4.73
C LYS A 49 2.05 -10.39 4.70
N MET A 50 1.34 -9.88 3.69
CA MET A 50 1.11 -8.46 3.51
C MET A 50 -0.29 -8.25 2.96
N ALA A 51 -0.96 -7.23 3.48
CA ALA A 51 -2.15 -6.68 2.88
C ALA A 51 -1.84 -5.29 2.33
N PHE A 52 -2.45 -4.98 1.19
CA PHE A 52 -2.21 -3.77 0.42
C PHE A 52 -3.55 -3.22 -0.06
N ILE A 53 -3.80 -1.94 0.17
CA ILE A 53 -4.96 -1.22 -0.35
C ILE A 53 -4.46 -0.13 -1.30
N ILE A 54 -5.09 -0.07 -2.45
CA ILE A 54 -4.89 0.96 -3.47
C ILE A 54 -6.19 1.73 -3.59
N ASN A 55 -6.13 3.05 -3.46
CA ASN A 55 -7.25 3.90 -3.86
C ASN A 55 -7.30 3.94 -5.40
N ASN A 56 -8.46 3.65 -5.99
CA ASN A 56 -8.58 3.60 -7.46
C ASN A 56 -8.79 4.98 -8.10
N PHE A 57 -9.02 6.03 -7.31
CA PHE A 57 -9.24 7.40 -7.78
C PHE A 57 -8.07 8.35 -7.51
N ARG A 58 -7.04 7.90 -6.79
CA ARG A 58 -5.85 8.70 -6.49
C ARG A 58 -4.66 7.80 -6.14
N PRO A 59 -3.41 8.26 -6.32
CA PRO A 59 -2.21 7.49 -6.01
C PRO A 59 -1.96 7.46 -4.50
N GLN A 60 -2.81 6.74 -3.79
CA GLN A 60 -2.74 6.45 -2.37
C GLN A 60 -2.57 4.94 -2.19
N PHE A 61 -1.53 4.57 -1.45
CA PHE A 61 -1.21 3.20 -1.13
C PHE A 61 -1.12 3.00 0.37
N THR A 62 -1.79 1.97 0.86
CA THR A 62 -1.81 1.62 2.27
C THR A 62 -1.37 0.17 2.42
N TRP A 63 -0.44 -0.13 3.32
CA TRP A 63 0.06 -1.50 3.51
C TRP A 63 0.37 -1.82 4.95
N TRP A 64 0.27 -3.10 5.29
CA TRP A 64 0.55 -3.62 6.63
C TRP A 64 0.85 -5.12 6.61
N HIS A 65 1.32 -5.62 7.75
CA HIS A 65 1.73 -7.02 7.93
C HIS A 65 0.51 -7.93 8.17
N ASP A 66 0.43 -9.06 7.46
CA ASP A 66 -0.70 -10.01 7.51
C ASP A 66 -2.10 -9.40 7.20
N ASN A 67 -3.14 -10.24 7.19
CA ASN A 67 -4.53 -9.83 6.90
C ASN A 67 -5.29 -9.29 8.12
N VAL A 68 -4.63 -9.22 9.28
CA VAL A 68 -5.20 -8.75 10.55
C VAL A 68 -4.13 -7.95 11.27
N SER A 69 -4.11 -6.64 11.07
CA SER A 69 -3.25 -5.73 11.82
C SER A 69 -4.07 -4.86 12.76
N ALA A 70 -3.42 -4.48 13.86
CA ALA A 70 -3.89 -3.37 14.66
C ALA A 70 -3.68 -2.05 13.88
N PRO A 71 -4.49 -1.00 14.12
CA PRO A 71 -4.39 0.25 13.36
C PRO A 71 -3.02 0.91 13.37
N ASP A 72 -2.23 0.67 14.42
CA ASP A 72 -0.87 1.17 14.59
C ASP A 72 0.15 0.49 13.64
N GLU A 73 -0.22 -0.62 13.00
CA GLU A 73 0.63 -1.32 12.02
C GLU A 73 0.26 -0.98 10.57
N ILE A 74 -0.56 0.05 10.33
CA ILE A 74 -1.06 0.42 9.01
C ILE A 74 -0.35 1.68 8.47
N PHE A 75 0.39 1.50 7.39
CA PHE A 75 1.22 2.54 6.77
C PHE A 75 0.60 3.07 5.49
N ASN A 76 0.82 4.36 5.23
CA ASN A 76 0.28 5.05 4.07
C ASN A 76 1.39 5.81 3.34
N VAL A 77 1.29 5.83 2.02
CA VAL A 77 2.01 6.78 1.17
C VAL A 77 1.04 7.42 0.20
N PHE A 78 0.98 8.74 0.24
CA PHE A 78 0.15 9.57 -0.63
C PHE A 78 1.05 10.31 -1.60
N PHE A 79 0.75 10.24 -2.89
CA PHE A 79 1.38 11.10 -3.89
C PHE A 79 0.46 12.29 -4.14
N LEU A 80 0.91 13.48 -3.75
CA LEU A 80 0.05 14.66 -3.62
C LEU A 80 0.12 15.57 -4.86
N GLY A 81 1.27 15.64 -5.52
CA GLY A 81 1.44 16.56 -6.64
C GLY A 81 2.66 16.26 -7.50
N LEU A 82 2.61 16.72 -8.75
CA LEU A 82 3.70 16.68 -9.72
C LEU A 82 3.99 18.12 -10.14
N TYR A 83 5.24 18.55 -10.04
CA TYR A 83 5.62 19.96 -10.23
C TYR A 83 6.91 20.08 -11.02
N GLU A 84 7.01 21.07 -11.92
CA GLU A 84 8.32 21.47 -12.40
C GLU A 84 9.08 22.28 -11.35
N TYR A 85 10.41 22.24 -11.44
CA TYR A 85 11.26 23.08 -10.63
C TYR A 85 12.32 23.82 -11.43
N PHE A 86 12.69 24.97 -10.89
CA PHE A 86 13.62 25.94 -11.45
C PHE A 86 14.64 26.26 -10.37
N GLY A 87 15.91 26.00 -10.62
CA GLY A 87 16.95 26.23 -9.63
C GLY A 87 18.33 26.23 -10.28
N PRO A 88 19.40 26.46 -9.51
CA PRO A 88 20.76 26.25 -9.99
C PRO A 88 21.12 24.77 -10.10
N ASP A 89 20.51 23.92 -9.28
CA ASP A 89 20.88 22.52 -9.08
C ASP A 89 20.03 21.53 -9.90
N ASP A 90 20.51 20.29 -9.98
CA ASP A 90 19.86 19.16 -10.65
C ASP A 90 18.76 18.50 -9.79
N TYR A 91 18.53 18.98 -8.59
CA TYR A 91 17.46 18.53 -7.69
C TYR A 91 16.72 19.76 -7.17
N LEU A 92 15.44 19.60 -6.85
CA LEU A 92 14.71 20.64 -6.16
C LEU A 92 15.35 20.79 -4.78
N SER A 93 15.67 22.02 -4.37
CA SER A 93 16.38 22.33 -3.11
C SER A 93 15.51 23.07 -2.09
N GLY A 94 14.39 23.65 -2.54
CA GLY A 94 13.41 24.33 -1.70
C GLY A 94 12.12 24.62 -2.47
N THR A 95 11.00 24.76 -1.77
CA THR A 95 9.69 25.01 -2.41
C THR A 95 9.61 26.32 -3.21
N GLY A 96 10.50 27.29 -2.94
CA GLY A 96 10.61 28.52 -3.73
C GLY A 96 11.12 28.33 -5.17
N GLU A 97 11.68 27.17 -5.48
CA GLU A 97 12.10 26.76 -6.83
C GLU A 97 10.97 26.14 -7.65
N LEU A 98 9.81 25.86 -7.04
CA LEU A 98 8.66 25.31 -7.74
C LEU A 98 8.06 26.34 -8.70
N GLY A 99 7.75 25.91 -9.92
CA GLY A 99 7.15 26.77 -10.93
C GLY A 99 6.65 25.98 -12.14
N GLY A 100 6.33 26.67 -13.23
CA GLY A 100 5.98 26.02 -14.50
C GLY A 100 4.71 25.17 -14.42
N LEU A 101 4.76 24.00 -15.05
CA LEU A 101 3.65 23.05 -15.05
C LEU A 101 3.52 22.35 -13.69
N SER A 102 2.28 22.23 -13.19
CA SER A 102 1.99 21.49 -11.97
C SER A 102 0.60 20.85 -12.01
N TYR A 103 0.47 19.73 -11.30
CA TYR A 103 -0.77 18.97 -11.19
C TYR A 103 -0.99 18.52 -9.75
N ASN A 104 -2.21 18.72 -9.26
CA ASN A 104 -2.67 18.12 -8.01
C ASN A 104 -3.12 16.68 -8.29
N LEU A 105 -2.40 15.70 -7.74
CA LEU A 105 -2.66 14.29 -8.01
C LEU A 105 -3.84 13.74 -7.19
N ASP A 106 -4.21 14.39 -6.08
CA ASP A 106 -5.31 13.97 -5.20
C ASP A 106 -6.69 14.28 -5.79
N THR A 107 -6.79 15.34 -6.61
CA THR A 107 -8.06 15.76 -7.23
C THR A 107 -8.15 15.42 -8.73
N SER A 108 -7.21 14.62 -9.23
CA SER A 108 -7.16 14.23 -10.63
C SER A 108 -8.03 13.00 -10.92
N ASN A 109 -8.45 12.82 -12.16
CA ASN A 109 -9.21 11.64 -12.58
C ASN A 109 -8.25 10.53 -13.02
N TRP A 110 -8.18 9.47 -12.21
CA TRP A 110 -7.32 8.32 -12.47
C TRP A 110 -8.09 7.18 -13.12
N GLU A 111 -7.46 6.54 -14.10
CA GLU A 111 -7.90 5.27 -14.65
C GLU A 111 -7.11 4.14 -14.01
N TYR A 112 -7.73 2.98 -13.81
CA TYR A 112 -7.02 1.82 -13.28
C TYR A 112 -7.22 0.57 -14.14
N LYS A 113 -6.19 -0.27 -14.16
CA LYS A 113 -6.24 -1.60 -14.78
C LYS A 113 -5.57 -2.62 -13.88
N ILE A 114 -6.28 -3.71 -13.63
CA ILE A 114 -5.77 -4.88 -12.89
C ILE A 114 -5.37 -5.93 -13.93
N THR A 115 -4.18 -6.52 -13.77
CA THR A 115 -3.73 -7.66 -14.57
C THR A 115 -3.24 -8.73 -13.61
N GLU A 116 -3.88 -9.89 -13.68
CA GLU A 116 -3.58 -11.05 -12.83
C GLU A 116 -2.92 -12.14 -13.67
N THR A 117 -1.85 -12.70 -13.14
CA THR A 117 -1.23 -13.93 -13.64
C THR A 117 -1.25 -14.96 -12.52
N VAL A 118 -0.76 -16.17 -12.80
CA VAL A 118 -0.71 -17.25 -11.80
C VAL A 118 0.15 -16.89 -10.59
N SER A 119 1.15 -16.01 -10.75
CA SER A 119 2.14 -15.71 -9.70
C SER A 119 2.37 -14.24 -9.43
N GLU A 120 1.61 -13.34 -10.08
CA GLU A 120 1.80 -11.89 -9.97
C GLU A 120 0.48 -11.17 -10.20
N VAL A 121 0.21 -10.18 -9.35
CA VAL A 121 -0.85 -9.19 -9.53
C VAL A 121 -0.19 -7.85 -9.86
N LYS A 122 -0.70 -7.21 -10.92
CA LYS A 122 -0.33 -5.84 -11.30
C LYS A 122 -1.53 -4.94 -11.24
N VAL A 123 -1.38 -3.79 -10.61
CA VAL A 123 -2.37 -2.70 -10.65
C VAL A 123 -1.71 -1.46 -11.21
N ASN A 124 -2.17 -1.02 -12.37
CA ASN A 124 -1.72 0.21 -12.99
C ASN A 124 -2.77 1.31 -12.74
N LEU A 125 -2.38 2.38 -12.04
CA LEU A 125 -3.10 3.64 -11.97
C LEU A 125 -2.49 4.59 -12.98
N THR A 126 -3.27 5.13 -13.92
CA THR A 126 -2.79 6.06 -14.95
C THR A 126 -3.59 7.36 -14.94
N LEU A 127 -2.86 8.46 -14.96
CA LEU A 127 -3.37 9.81 -15.18
C LEU A 127 -2.95 10.24 -16.59
N THR A 128 -3.95 10.48 -17.44
CA THR A 128 -3.78 10.97 -18.82
C THR A 128 -4.25 12.42 -18.94
N GLY A 129 -4.10 13.01 -20.14
CA GLY A 129 -4.57 14.37 -20.41
C GLY A 129 -3.75 15.47 -19.72
N LEU A 130 -2.51 15.15 -19.31
CA LEU A 130 -1.54 16.15 -18.89
C LEU A 130 -1.04 16.93 -20.12
N ALA A 131 -0.47 18.10 -19.90
CA ALA A 131 0.01 18.97 -20.98
C ALA A 131 0.95 18.24 -21.94
N ASN A 132 0.79 18.52 -23.24
CA ASN A 132 1.56 17.92 -24.33
C ASN A 132 1.42 16.38 -24.41
N ASP A 133 0.22 15.86 -24.11
CA ASP A 133 -0.09 14.43 -24.13
C ASP A 133 0.83 13.61 -23.19
N ALA A 134 1.29 14.24 -22.12
CA ALA A 134 2.03 13.55 -21.08
C ALA A 134 1.09 12.66 -20.24
N SER A 135 1.66 11.65 -19.60
CA SER A 135 0.94 10.81 -18.65
C SER A 135 1.80 10.47 -17.44
N LEU A 136 1.14 10.17 -16.33
CA LEU A 136 1.78 9.65 -15.12
C LEU A 136 1.13 8.32 -14.77
N SER A 137 1.94 7.29 -14.52
CA SER A 137 1.46 5.98 -14.07
C SER A 137 2.14 5.54 -12.79
N PHE A 138 1.36 4.92 -11.90
CA PHE A 138 1.83 4.19 -10.74
C PHE A 138 1.46 2.72 -10.94
N ILE A 139 2.45 1.84 -11.09
CA ILE A 139 2.23 0.42 -11.34
C ILE A 139 2.73 -0.39 -10.15
N ILE A 140 1.81 -1.08 -9.49
CA ILE A 140 2.07 -1.86 -8.28
C ILE A 140 2.15 -3.31 -8.68
N HIS A 141 3.22 -3.97 -8.27
CA HIS A 141 3.52 -5.37 -8.51
C HIS A 141 3.59 -6.09 -7.18
N ILE A 142 2.80 -7.15 -7.03
CA ILE A 142 2.90 -8.08 -5.91
C ILE A 142 3.09 -9.47 -6.51
N SER A 143 4.13 -10.18 -6.08
CA SER A 143 4.59 -11.43 -6.69
C SER A 143 4.74 -12.54 -5.65
N GLU A 144 4.45 -13.77 -6.07
CA GLU A 144 4.69 -15.00 -5.31
C GLU A 144 6.16 -15.45 -5.38
N GLN A 145 6.92 -14.86 -6.30
CA GLN A 145 8.33 -15.17 -6.52
C GLN A 145 9.18 -13.93 -6.31
N GLU A 146 10.38 -14.15 -5.79
CA GLU A 146 11.38 -13.09 -5.68
C GLU A 146 11.73 -12.55 -7.06
N ARG A 147 11.95 -11.23 -7.14
CA ARG A 147 12.22 -10.57 -8.42
C ARG A 147 13.40 -9.63 -8.32
N ALA A 148 14.41 -9.83 -9.15
CA ALA A 148 15.50 -8.87 -9.28
C ALA A 148 15.00 -7.55 -9.89
N LEU A 149 15.36 -6.43 -9.26
CA LEU A 149 15.28 -5.10 -9.85
C LEU A 149 16.53 -4.87 -10.71
N THR A 150 16.31 -4.66 -12.00
CA THR A 150 17.39 -4.53 -12.98
C THR A 150 18.40 -3.45 -12.58
N TYR A 151 19.69 -3.76 -12.72
CA TYR A 151 20.83 -2.85 -12.44
C TYR A 151 21.01 -2.38 -11.00
N THR A 152 20.14 -2.79 -10.07
CA THR A 152 20.23 -2.41 -8.65
C THR A 152 20.81 -3.50 -7.76
N GLY A 153 20.89 -4.75 -8.24
CA GLY A 153 21.26 -5.91 -7.42
C GLY A 153 20.29 -6.18 -6.25
N TYR A 154 19.14 -5.50 -6.19
CA TYR A 154 18.09 -5.71 -5.21
C TYR A 154 17.13 -6.80 -5.66
N TYR A 155 16.67 -7.62 -4.71
CA TYR A 155 15.65 -8.62 -4.94
C TYR A 155 14.41 -8.25 -4.14
N ILE A 156 13.30 -8.05 -4.86
CA ILE A 156 11.99 -7.85 -4.27
C ILE A 156 11.56 -9.19 -3.66
N ALA A 157 11.37 -9.21 -2.35
CA ALA A 157 10.98 -10.38 -1.58
C ALA A 157 9.52 -10.77 -1.86
N ALA A 158 9.29 -12.06 -2.12
CA ALA A 158 7.95 -12.59 -2.35
C ALA A 158 7.05 -12.39 -1.13
N PHE A 159 5.79 -12.04 -1.37
CA PHE A 159 4.72 -11.85 -0.38
C PHE A 159 4.90 -10.73 0.66
N THR A 160 6.12 -10.30 0.97
CA THR A 160 6.44 -9.27 1.98
C THR A 160 6.75 -7.91 1.38
N GLU A 161 6.95 -7.82 0.07
CA GLU A 161 7.20 -6.57 -0.63
C GLU A 161 6.27 -6.39 -1.84
N ALA A 162 5.85 -5.15 -2.03
CA ALA A 162 5.28 -4.65 -3.26
C ALA A 162 6.31 -3.78 -3.96
N TRP A 163 6.42 -3.94 -5.28
CA TRP A 163 7.22 -3.08 -6.13
C TRP A 163 6.32 -2.07 -6.84
N LEU A 164 6.59 -0.78 -6.61
CA LEU A 164 5.85 0.33 -7.22
C LEU A 164 6.75 1.02 -8.26
N GLU A 165 6.38 0.88 -9.53
CA GLU A 165 6.94 1.64 -10.65
C GLU A 165 6.22 2.98 -10.80
N ILE A 166 6.97 4.07 -10.86
CA ILE A 166 6.50 5.41 -11.21
C ILE A 166 6.98 5.69 -12.63
N ILE A 167 6.04 5.96 -13.54
CA ILE A 167 6.33 6.27 -14.94
C ILE A 167 5.80 7.66 -15.28
N ILE A 168 6.70 8.60 -15.56
CA ILE A 168 6.35 9.89 -16.18
C ILE A 168 6.64 9.72 -17.67
N ASN A 169 5.64 9.82 -18.52
CA ASN A 169 5.81 9.59 -19.95
C ASN A 169 5.58 10.88 -20.74
N ASN A 170 6.46 11.14 -21.71
CA ASN A 170 6.34 12.24 -22.66
C ASN A 170 6.20 13.64 -22.02
N TRP A 171 6.84 13.87 -20.88
CA TRP A 171 6.75 15.16 -20.20
C TRP A 171 7.64 16.21 -20.87
N LYS A 172 7.02 17.19 -21.53
CA LYS A 172 7.75 18.31 -22.15
C LYS A 172 7.94 19.46 -21.17
N LEU A 173 9.19 19.70 -20.79
CA LEU A 173 9.54 20.72 -19.80
C LEU A 173 9.32 22.14 -20.30
N THR A 174 8.82 23.02 -19.42
CA THR A 174 8.82 24.48 -19.65
C THR A 174 10.27 24.99 -19.89
N PRO A 175 10.50 25.93 -20.82
CA PRO A 175 11.82 26.53 -21.00
C PRO A 175 12.40 27.06 -19.69
N GLY A 176 13.63 26.64 -19.36
CA GLY A 176 14.32 27.00 -18.12
C GLY A 176 14.08 26.04 -16.94
N ALA A 177 13.08 25.16 -17.01
CA ALA A 177 12.88 24.14 -15.97
C ALA A 177 14.09 23.19 -15.89
N LYS A 178 14.45 22.84 -14.65
CA LYS A 178 15.56 21.95 -14.32
C LYS A 178 15.15 20.49 -14.14
N GLY A 179 13.86 20.23 -13.99
CA GLY A 179 13.34 18.88 -13.84
C GLY A 179 11.89 18.89 -13.37
N VAL A 180 11.44 17.72 -12.93
CA VAL A 180 10.11 17.50 -12.35
C VAL A 180 10.26 16.90 -10.96
N ALA A 181 9.43 17.30 -10.01
CA ALA A 181 9.40 16.76 -8.66
C ALA A 181 8.02 16.19 -8.32
N ILE A 182 7.98 15.04 -7.65
CA ILE A 182 6.75 14.48 -7.09
C ILE A 182 6.73 14.75 -5.59
N LYS A 183 5.68 15.42 -5.10
CA LYS A 183 5.41 15.53 -3.67
C LYS A 183 4.72 14.27 -3.17
N SER A 184 5.24 13.67 -2.11
CA SER A 184 4.56 12.61 -1.39
C SER A 184 4.54 12.85 0.13
N GLU A 185 3.67 12.13 0.81
CA GLU A 185 3.54 12.12 2.26
C GLU A 185 3.47 10.67 2.73
N VAL A 186 4.26 10.32 3.74
CA VAL A 186 4.32 8.97 4.32
C VAL A 186 4.02 9.05 5.80
N PHE A 187 3.11 8.20 6.29
CA PHE A 187 2.67 8.23 7.67
C PHE A 187 2.06 6.90 8.13
N GLU A 188 1.94 6.76 9.45
CA GLU A 188 1.29 5.64 10.12
C GLU A 188 -0.14 6.05 10.54
N SER A 189 -1.14 5.22 10.27
CA SER A 189 -2.57 5.58 10.33
C SER A 189 -3.06 6.05 11.70
N ALA A 190 -2.55 5.45 12.78
CA ALA A 190 -2.86 5.79 14.15
C ALA A 190 -1.98 6.90 14.72
N ASN A 191 -0.96 7.37 13.97
CA ASN A 191 0.03 8.36 14.42
C ASN A 191 0.65 8.01 15.79
N THR A 192 0.78 6.71 16.08
CA THR A 192 1.33 6.18 17.33
C THR A 192 2.84 6.02 17.21
N PHE A 193 3.32 5.73 16.01
CA PHE A 193 4.74 5.59 15.72
C PHE A 193 5.24 6.78 14.89
N GLY A 194 6.44 7.25 15.22
CA GLY A 194 7.11 8.26 14.41
C GLY A 194 7.71 7.64 13.15
N THR A 195 7.72 8.41 12.06
CA THR A 195 8.49 8.06 10.86
C THR A 195 9.87 8.70 10.93
N THR A 196 10.90 7.92 10.63
CA THR A 196 12.25 8.45 10.41
C THR A 196 12.69 8.22 8.97
N VAL A 197 13.49 9.14 8.47
CA VAL A 197 14.08 9.11 7.14
C VAL A 197 15.55 8.77 7.27
N VAL A 198 15.91 7.57 6.81
CA VAL A 198 17.32 7.16 6.78
C VAL A 198 17.82 7.25 5.35
N ASN A 199 18.86 8.06 5.13
CA ASN A 199 19.64 7.99 3.89
C ASN A 199 20.71 6.91 4.08
N ASP A 200 20.41 5.69 3.68
CA ASP A 200 21.34 4.58 3.85
C ASP A 200 22.37 4.56 2.72
N SER A 201 23.45 5.32 2.91
CA SER A 201 24.67 5.22 2.09
C SER A 201 25.64 4.15 2.65
N SER A 202 25.24 3.42 3.70
CA SER A 202 26.12 2.58 4.52
C SER A 202 25.99 1.09 4.25
N GLN A 203 24.87 0.64 3.66
CA GLN A 203 24.80 -0.66 3.02
C GLN A 203 25.39 -0.59 1.61
N THR A 204 26.70 -0.79 1.53
CA THR A 204 27.40 -1.30 0.33
C THR A 204 26.95 -2.73 -0.02
N MET A 205 25.65 -2.97 -0.07
CA MET A 205 25.07 -4.04 -0.86
C MET A 205 24.40 -3.38 -2.07
N ASN A 206 25.19 -3.27 -3.14
CA ASN A 206 24.73 -2.98 -4.51
C ASN A 206 24.15 -1.58 -4.79
N ASN A 207 24.90 -0.50 -4.54
CA ASN A 207 24.71 0.82 -5.20
C ASN A 207 23.30 1.46 -5.10
N LEU A 208 22.53 1.15 -4.05
CA LEU A 208 21.23 1.77 -3.81
C LEU A 208 21.30 2.66 -2.57
N ASP A 209 21.59 3.95 -2.77
CA ASP A 209 21.11 4.93 -1.79
C ASP A 209 19.59 4.80 -1.75
N SER A 210 19.05 4.79 -0.54
CA SER A 210 17.61 4.66 -0.39
C SER A 210 17.11 5.34 0.86
N LEU A 211 15.89 5.86 0.72
CA LEU A 211 15.17 6.53 1.77
C LEU A 211 14.26 5.51 2.47
N TYR A 212 14.55 5.18 3.73
CA TYR A 212 13.70 4.30 4.53
C TYR A 212 12.73 5.10 5.39
N PHE A 213 11.52 4.56 5.54
CA PHE A 213 10.53 5.01 6.53
C PHE A 213 10.42 3.93 7.58
N ILE A 214 10.98 4.16 8.77
CA ILE A 214 10.90 3.20 9.86
C ILE A 214 9.92 3.73 10.90
N SER A 215 8.92 2.91 11.21
CA SER A 215 8.01 3.09 12.32
C SER A 215 8.66 2.59 13.61
N PHE A 216 8.92 3.49 14.55
CA PHE A 216 9.64 3.16 15.79
C PHE A 216 8.86 3.60 17.04
N PRO A 217 8.53 2.70 17.97
CA PRO A 217 8.13 3.08 19.32
C PRO A 217 9.31 3.08 20.28
N GLY A 218 10.29 3.94 20.08
CA GLY A 218 11.41 4.18 21.02
C GLY A 218 12.31 2.98 21.40
N THR A 219 11.90 1.73 21.17
CA THR A 219 12.49 0.47 21.66
C THR A 219 12.06 -0.79 20.87
N ALA A 220 11.21 -0.72 19.84
CA ALA A 220 10.68 -1.93 19.16
C ALA A 220 11.24 -2.19 17.75
N ILE A 221 10.99 -3.42 17.30
CA ILE A 221 11.34 -4.00 16.00
C ILE A 221 10.62 -3.24 14.88
N ASP A 222 11.37 -2.88 13.84
CA ASP A 222 10.84 -2.26 12.62
C ASP A 222 9.63 -3.03 12.06
N LYS A 223 8.60 -2.32 11.60
CA LYS A 223 7.32 -2.93 11.19
C LYS A 223 7.12 -2.94 9.68
N ALA A 224 7.36 -1.80 9.05
CA ALA A 224 7.24 -1.62 7.62
C ALA A 224 8.24 -0.58 7.14
N TYR A 225 8.44 -0.54 5.83
CA TYR A 225 9.25 0.45 5.16
C TYR A 225 8.66 0.83 3.81
N PHE A 226 8.90 2.08 3.43
CA PHE A 226 8.88 2.52 2.06
C PHE A 226 10.33 2.82 1.68
N LYS A 227 10.77 2.33 0.52
CA LYS A 227 12.13 2.46 0.04
C LYS A 227 12.12 3.09 -1.35
N TRP A 228 12.79 4.23 -1.45
CA TRP A 228 13.01 4.89 -2.73
C TRP A 228 14.36 4.42 -3.32
N VAL A 229 14.34 3.85 -4.53
CA VAL A 229 15.56 3.61 -5.31
C VAL A 229 16.08 4.93 -5.90
N MET A 230 17.27 5.37 -5.52
CA MET A 230 17.81 6.67 -5.97
C MET A 230 18.31 6.68 -7.44
N LEU A 231 17.91 5.70 -8.26
CA LEU A 231 18.20 5.65 -9.69
C LEU A 231 16.88 5.57 -10.48
N ALA A 232 16.73 6.43 -11.48
CA ALA A 232 15.67 6.29 -12.49
C ALA A 232 16.26 6.14 -13.89
N ASP A 233 15.57 5.36 -14.70
CA ASP A 233 15.85 5.20 -16.11
C ASP A 233 15.17 6.32 -16.90
N TYR A 234 15.92 6.96 -17.79
CA TYR A 234 15.45 8.01 -18.69
C TYR A 234 15.43 7.48 -20.11
N PHE A 235 14.38 7.85 -20.84
CA PHE A 235 14.15 7.48 -22.22
C PHE A 235 13.87 8.75 -23.04
N ASN A 236 14.16 8.69 -24.32
CA ASN A 236 13.84 9.77 -25.26
C ASN A 236 12.36 9.70 -25.70
N GLU A 237 11.97 10.61 -26.60
CA GLU A 237 10.62 10.68 -27.18
C GLU A 237 10.20 9.45 -28.00
N THR A 238 11.16 8.67 -28.50
CA THR A 238 10.94 7.41 -29.22
C THR A 238 10.97 6.18 -28.30
N ASN A 239 11.07 6.39 -26.98
CA ASN A 239 11.16 5.36 -25.94
C ASN A 239 12.46 4.53 -25.99
N ASP A 240 13.52 5.05 -26.60
CA ASP A 240 14.87 4.47 -26.50
C ASP A 240 15.52 4.90 -25.18
N PHE A 241 16.19 3.95 -24.52
CA PHE A 241 16.93 4.20 -23.29
C PHE A 241 18.05 5.21 -23.52
N LEU A 242 18.10 6.24 -22.67
CA LEU A 242 19.13 7.27 -22.68
C LEU A 242 20.18 7.00 -21.60
N ILE A 243 19.75 6.99 -20.33
CA ILE A 243 20.65 6.92 -19.17
C ILE A 243 19.89 6.50 -17.91
N ALA A 244 20.58 5.86 -16.97
CA ALA A 244 20.13 5.76 -15.59
C ALA A 244 20.76 6.91 -14.79
N LYS A 245 19.95 7.81 -14.24
CA LYS A 245 20.43 8.99 -13.52
C LYS A 245 20.09 8.90 -12.04
N TYR A 246 21.07 9.25 -11.21
CA TYR A 246 20.89 9.36 -9.77
C TYR A 246 19.95 10.52 -9.45
N LEU A 247 18.90 10.22 -8.69
CA LEU A 247 17.92 11.18 -8.20
C LEU A 247 18.52 11.78 -6.93
N GLY A 248 18.67 13.11 -6.88
CA GLY A 248 19.33 13.81 -5.77
C GLY A 248 18.57 13.71 -4.43
N LYS A 249 18.72 14.71 -3.55
CA LYS A 249 18.09 14.64 -2.23
C LYS A 249 16.55 14.70 -2.29
N ALA A 250 15.93 13.96 -1.38
CA ALA A 250 14.49 13.74 -1.28
C ALA A 250 13.69 14.76 -0.45
N PHE A 251 14.35 15.78 0.11
CA PHE A 251 13.82 16.51 1.26
C PHE A 251 14.03 18.03 1.18
N PHE A 252 12.95 18.79 1.42
CA PHE A 252 13.00 20.22 1.78
C PHE A 252 12.93 20.37 3.27
N ASN A 253 14.08 20.30 3.94
CA ASN A 253 14.28 21.20 5.05
C ASN A 253 15.72 21.18 5.57
N ASN A 254 16.27 22.38 5.72
CA ASN A 254 17.35 22.68 6.67
C ASN A 254 16.82 22.78 8.12
N THR A 255 15.54 22.50 8.35
CA THR A 255 14.87 22.50 9.65
C THR A 255 14.11 21.19 9.77
N TYR A 256 14.74 20.17 10.32
CA TYR A 256 14.15 18.90 10.76
C TYR A 256 12.60 18.91 10.73
N ASP A 257 11.97 18.15 9.82
CA ASP A 257 10.79 17.43 10.30
C ASP A 257 11.33 16.71 11.53
N PRO A 258 10.81 16.99 12.74
CA PRO A 258 11.40 16.44 13.95
C PRO A 258 11.55 14.94 13.72
N GLU A 259 12.68 14.36 14.14
CA GLU A 259 12.75 12.91 14.25
C GLU A 259 11.46 12.47 14.93
N TYR A 260 10.78 11.47 14.35
CA TYR A 260 9.47 11.01 14.83
C TYR A 260 8.28 11.92 14.50
N ALA A 261 8.29 12.62 13.36
CA ALA A 261 7.09 13.27 12.84
C ALA A 261 5.95 12.25 12.63
N THR A 262 4.71 12.69 12.85
CA THR A 262 3.51 11.85 12.60
C THR A 262 3.30 11.60 11.10
N ALA A 263 3.78 12.51 10.26
CA ALA A 263 3.84 12.36 8.81
C ALA A 263 5.12 13.00 8.29
N THR A 264 5.76 12.37 7.31
CA THR A 264 6.94 12.90 6.63
C THR A 264 6.58 13.33 5.22
N HIS A 265 6.96 14.56 4.88
CA HIS A 265 6.79 15.10 3.53
C HIS A 265 8.05 14.91 2.70
N LEU A 266 7.87 14.39 1.49
CA LEU A 266 8.95 14.00 0.60
C LEU A 266 8.79 14.63 -0.76
N TRP A 267 9.93 14.83 -1.41
CA TRP A 267 10.01 15.40 -2.73
C TRP A 267 10.94 14.60 -3.60
N LEU A 268 10.34 13.85 -4.53
CA LEU A 268 11.07 13.05 -5.48
C LEU A 268 11.50 13.85 -6.69
N SER A 269 12.76 14.28 -6.75
CA SER A 269 13.29 15.12 -7.83
C SER A 269 13.84 14.30 -9.00
N TYR A 270 13.36 14.62 -10.21
CA TYR A 270 13.77 14.04 -11.48
C TYR A 270 14.46 15.10 -12.36
N PRO A 271 15.81 15.13 -12.38
CA PRO A 271 16.55 16.08 -13.20
C PRO A 271 16.24 15.98 -14.69
N LYS A 272 16.30 17.13 -15.36
CA LYS A 272 16.29 17.22 -16.81
C LYS A 272 17.50 16.53 -17.41
N VAL A 273 17.25 15.55 -18.27
CA VAL A 273 18.24 14.94 -19.17
C VAL A 273 18.02 15.38 -20.63
N SER A 274 16.76 15.62 -20.99
CA SER A 274 16.31 16.03 -22.33
C SER A 274 15.14 17.01 -22.22
N THR A 275 14.72 17.60 -23.33
CA THR A 275 13.56 18.51 -23.37
C THR A 275 12.23 17.81 -23.12
N ILE A 276 12.13 16.55 -23.54
CA ILE A 276 11.01 15.64 -23.26
C ILE A 276 11.55 14.53 -22.37
N LEU A 277 10.86 14.27 -21.27
CA LEU A 277 11.22 13.28 -20.28
C LEU A 277 10.25 12.11 -20.33
N THR A 278 10.78 10.93 -20.65
CA THR A 278 10.16 9.67 -20.24
C THR A 278 11.04 9.06 -19.17
N ILE A 279 10.47 8.82 -17.99
CA ILE A 279 11.17 8.40 -16.79
C ILE A 279 10.48 7.17 -16.26
N LYS A 280 11.28 6.16 -15.91
CA LYS A 280 10.84 4.99 -15.18
C LYS A 280 11.63 4.88 -13.89
N HIS A 281 10.91 4.79 -12.79
CA HIS A 281 11.50 4.88 -11.48
C HIS A 281 10.90 3.85 -10.51
N ASN A 282 11.74 3.16 -9.75
CA ASN A 282 11.32 2.05 -8.90
C ASN A 282 11.26 2.45 -7.43
N THR A 283 10.23 2.00 -6.73
CA THR A 283 10.10 2.12 -5.28
C THR A 283 9.61 0.80 -4.72
N ILE A 284 9.86 0.56 -3.43
CA ILE A 284 9.52 -0.69 -2.76
C ILE A 284 8.73 -0.35 -1.51
N LEU A 285 7.61 -1.02 -1.30
CA LEU A 285 6.85 -0.98 -0.05
C LEU A 285 6.98 -2.37 0.58
N GLY A 286 7.44 -2.45 1.82
CA GLY A 286 7.69 -3.72 2.47
C GLY A 286 7.23 -3.74 3.91
N VAL A 287 7.05 -4.96 4.40
CA VAL A 287 6.83 -5.26 5.82
C VAL A 287 7.98 -6.09 6.33
N TYR A 288 8.48 -5.75 7.52
CA TYR A 288 9.50 -6.57 8.15
C TYR A 288 8.85 -7.84 8.68
N LYS A 289 9.54 -8.97 8.50
CA LYS A 289 9.10 -10.26 9.03
C LYS A 289 9.10 -10.17 10.55
N THR A 290 7.93 -10.03 11.15
CA THR A 290 7.81 -10.20 12.59
C THR A 290 8.03 -11.68 12.91
N THR A 291 8.91 -11.98 13.88
CA THR A 291 8.81 -13.26 14.59
C THR A 291 7.36 -13.36 15.06
N PRO A 292 6.67 -14.51 14.85
CA PRO A 292 5.22 -14.56 15.00
C PRO A 292 4.84 -13.96 16.34
N SER A 293 4.03 -12.90 16.30
CA SER A 293 3.48 -12.34 17.53
C SER A 293 2.76 -13.49 18.26
N PRO A 294 3.08 -13.80 19.53
CA PRO A 294 2.51 -14.95 20.25
C PRO A 294 0.99 -14.90 20.41
N SER A 295 0.31 -13.84 19.95
CA SER A 295 -1.00 -13.45 20.45
C SER A 295 -2.06 -13.24 19.38
N TYR A 296 -2.19 -14.11 18.37
CA TYR A 296 -3.39 -14.09 17.50
C TYR A 296 -4.01 -15.46 17.19
N ASN A 297 -3.72 -16.48 18.00
CA ASN A 297 -4.54 -17.69 18.08
C ASN A 297 -5.93 -17.46 18.73
N VAL A 298 -6.33 -16.22 18.99
CA VAL A 298 -7.58 -15.89 19.69
C VAL A 298 -8.71 -15.42 18.76
N GLY A 299 -8.44 -15.21 17.46
CA GLY A 299 -9.48 -14.85 16.48
C GLY A 299 -10.46 -15.99 16.15
N VAL A 300 -9.98 -17.24 16.15
CA VAL A 300 -10.82 -18.43 15.92
C VAL A 300 -11.70 -18.77 17.14
N PRO A 301 -11.24 -18.69 18.41
CA PRO A 301 -12.12 -18.99 19.53
C PRO A 301 -13.19 -17.91 19.78
N LEU A 302 -13.03 -16.65 19.39
CA LEU A 302 -14.06 -15.62 19.66
C LEU A 302 -15.34 -15.83 18.83
N ALA A 303 -15.24 -16.20 17.55
CA ALA A 303 -16.42 -16.56 16.75
C ALA A 303 -17.08 -17.86 17.23
N PHE A 304 -16.28 -18.86 17.62
CA PHE A 304 -16.78 -20.11 18.20
C PHE A 304 -17.42 -19.92 19.59
N VAL A 305 -16.84 -19.09 20.46
CA VAL A 305 -17.35 -18.77 21.79
C VAL A 305 -18.59 -17.88 21.69
N ALA A 306 -18.64 -16.91 20.76
CA ALA A 306 -19.85 -16.12 20.48
C ALA A 306 -20.98 -17.00 19.90
N GLY A 307 -20.66 -17.94 19.02
CA GLY A 307 -21.59 -18.94 18.49
C GLY A 307 -22.11 -19.89 19.56
N LEU A 308 -21.24 -20.37 20.46
CA LEU A 308 -21.63 -21.24 21.57
C LEU A 308 -22.46 -20.51 22.63
N THR A 309 -22.08 -19.29 23.00
CA THR A 309 -22.83 -18.49 23.99
C THR A 309 -24.21 -18.09 23.50
N SER A 310 -24.35 -17.70 22.23
CA SER A 310 -25.66 -17.44 21.61
C SER A 310 -26.53 -18.69 21.54
N THR A 311 -25.95 -19.85 21.20
CA THR A 311 -26.67 -21.14 21.20
C THR A 311 -27.16 -21.52 22.61
N ILE A 312 -26.34 -21.33 23.64
CA ILE A 312 -26.69 -21.58 25.05
C ILE A 312 -27.79 -20.62 25.52
N PHE A 313 -27.71 -19.33 25.17
CA PHE A 313 -28.72 -18.33 25.55
C PHE A 313 -30.08 -18.65 24.93
N ILE A 314 -30.10 -19.08 23.67
CA ILE A 314 -31.32 -19.53 22.97
C ILE A 314 -31.88 -20.80 23.64
N LEU A 315 -31.04 -21.79 23.95
CA LEU A 315 -31.45 -23.01 24.66
C LEU A 315 -32.05 -22.71 26.04
N LEU A 316 -31.50 -21.74 26.78
CA LEU A 316 -32.03 -21.30 28.08
C LEU A 316 -33.39 -20.61 27.94
N ILE A 317 -33.57 -19.73 26.95
CA ILE A 317 -34.86 -19.08 26.67
C ILE A 317 -35.91 -20.13 26.30
N VAL A 318 -35.56 -21.11 25.46
CA VAL A 318 -36.45 -22.22 25.06
C VAL A 318 -36.82 -23.09 26.26
N ARG A 319 -35.86 -23.45 27.13
CA ARG A 319 -36.14 -24.23 28.35
C ARG A 319 -37.06 -23.49 29.30
N ARG A 320 -36.89 -22.17 29.45
CA ARG A 320 -37.72 -21.32 30.32
C ARG A 320 -39.15 -21.21 29.80
N LYS A 321 -39.32 -21.14 28.47
CA LYS A 321 -40.63 -21.09 27.79
C LYS A 321 -41.36 -22.44 27.82
N CYS A 322 -40.64 -23.56 27.63
CA CYS A 322 -41.20 -24.91 27.78
C CYS A 322 -41.57 -25.28 29.24
N ARG A 323 -40.93 -24.69 30.25
CA ARG A 323 -41.31 -24.86 31.66
C ARG A 323 -42.58 -24.08 32.03
N THR A 324 -42.75 -22.88 31.47
CA THR A 324 -43.93 -22.04 31.71
C THR A 324 -45.18 -22.59 31.02
N GLU A 325 -45.04 -23.34 29.92
CA GLU A 325 -46.16 -24.08 29.30
C GLU A 325 -46.50 -25.42 30.02
N LYS A 326 -45.74 -25.83 31.05
CA LYS A 326 -45.94 -27.09 31.78
C LYS A 326 -46.46 -26.94 33.21
N LEU A 327 -46.92 -25.75 33.61
CA LEU A 327 -47.66 -25.57 34.87
C LEU A 327 -49.16 -25.44 34.57
N PRO A 328 -49.93 -26.54 34.59
CA PRO A 328 -51.33 -26.47 34.96
C PRO A 328 -51.43 -26.33 36.49
N PHE A 329 -52.20 -25.34 36.94
CA PHE A 329 -53.02 -25.56 38.13
C PHE A 329 -54.12 -26.56 37.77
#